data_AF-A0A6P9E2I4-F1
#
_entry.id   AF-A0A6P9E2I4-F1
#
_cell.length_a   1.000
_cell.length_b   1.000
_cell.length_c   1.000
_cell.angle_alpha   90.00
_cell.angle_beta   90.00
_cell.angle_gamma   90.00
#
_symmetry.space_group_name_H-M   'P 1'
#
loop_
_entity.id
_entity.type
_entity.pdbx_description
1 polymer ?
#
loop_
_entity_poly.entity_id
_entity_poly.type
_entity_poly.pdbx_seq_one_letter_code
_entity_poly.pdbx_strand_id
1 'polypeptide(L)'
;MPITLELGRTLNKTPKELHEKLSTYLLEKRYLVVLDGIPSLQLWEKVRSAFPDTLNGSRILITTTLILDVPARFAYTYSLPLLNKDESWELFHKKVFRGGEMSSRVGNSRETNDRIL
;
A
#
# COMPACT_ATOMS: atom_id res chain seq x y z
N MET A 1 15.18 23.77 8.19
CA MET A 1 13.91 24.49 8.37
C MET A 1 12.96 23.58 9.14
N PRO A 2 12.36 24.00 10.27
CA PRO A 2 11.56 23.09 11.10
C PRO A 2 10.23 22.78 10.43
N ILE A 3 9.87 21.49 10.41
CA ILE A 3 8.61 20.96 9.85
C ILE A 3 7.38 21.65 10.47
N THR A 4 7.50 22.08 11.73
CA THR A 4 6.44 22.77 12.50
C THR A 4 5.97 24.09 11.87
N LEU A 5 6.86 24.86 11.22
CA LEU A 5 6.46 26.12 10.57
C LEU A 5 5.72 25.90 9.25
N GLU A 6 6.07 24.85 8.50
CA GLU A 6 5.36 24.47 7.27
C GLU A 6 3.96 23.89 7.57
N LEU A 7 3.82 23.13 8.65
CA LEU A 7 2.52 22.63 9.11
C LEU A 7 1.58 23.78 9.51
N GLY A 8 2.05 24.75 10.30
CA GLY A 8 1.25 25.93 10.69
C GLY A 8 0.77 26.77 9.50
N ARG A 9 1.61 26.94 8.47
CA ARG A 9 1.23 27.62 7.21
C ARG A 9 0.25 26.83 6.37
N THR A 10 0.21 25.50 6.51
CA THR A 10 -0.66 24.61 5.74
C THR A 10 -2.05 24.53 6.39
N LEU A 11 -2.14 24.65 7.72
CA LEU A 11 -3.41 24.67 8.47
C LEU A 11 -4.28 25.92 8.24
N ASN A 12 -3.68 27.03 7.78
CA ASN A 12 -4.41 28.26 7.44
C ASN A 12 -4.89 28.34 5.99
N LYS A 13 -4.80 27.24 5.22
CA LYS A 13 -5.25 27.21 3.82
C LYS A 13 -6.61 26.55 3.70
N THR A 14 -7.45 27.14 2.87
CA THR A 14 -8.71 26.54 2.45
C THR A 14 -8.45 25.30 1.57
N PRO A 15 -9.40 24.35 1.47
CA PRO A 15 -9.29 23.21 0.56
C PRO A 15 -9.03 23.62 -0.89
N LYS A 16 -9.60 24.76 -1.32
CA LYS A 16 -9.39 25.30 -2.67
C LYS A 16 -7.95 25.75 -2.89
N GLU A 17 -7.37 26.48 -1.95
CA GLU A 17 -5.96 26.91 -2.05
C GLU A 17 -4.99 25.73 -2.02
N LEU A 18 -5.29 24.69 -1.22
CA LEU A 18 -4.51 23.45 -1.21
C LEU A 18 -4.61 22.72 -2.54
N HIS A 19 -5.81 22.64 -3.11
CA HIS A 19 -6.06 22.07 -4.43
C HIS A 19 -5.26 22.80 -5.52
N GLU A 20 -5.39 24.12 -5.61
CA GLU A 20 -4.71 24.93 -6.63
C GLU A 20 -3.20 24.81 -6.50
N LYS A 21 -2.67 24.87 -5.28
CA LYS A 21 -1.24 24.72 -5.01
C LYS A 21 -0.74 23.33 -5.44
N LEU A 22 -1.48 22.27 -5.11
CA LEU A 22 -1.10 20.90 -5.46
C LEU A 22 -1.15 20.69 -6.98
N SER A 23 -2.25 21.09 -7.61
CA SER A 23 -2.46 20.94 -9.06
C SER A 23 -1.39 21.69 -9.86
N THR A 24 -1.12 22.95 -9.49
CA THR A 24 -0.05 23.76 -10.12
C THR A 24 1.32 23.12 -9.94
N TYR A 25 1.62 22.61 -8.74
CA TYR A 25 2.89 21.96 -8.47
C TYR A 25 3.10 20.67 -9.29
N LEU A 26 2.03 19.91 -9.53
CA LEU A 26 2.08 18.63 -10.23
C LEU A 26 1.98 18.73 -11.75
N LEU A 27 1.47 19.84 -12.30
CA LEU A 27 1.16 20.00 -13.73
C LEU A 27 2.30 19.57 -14.68
N GLU A 28 3.53 19.99 -14.39
CA GLU A 28 4.70 19.71 -15.23
C GLU A 28 5.61 18.61 -14.65
N LYS A 29 5.16 17.92 -13.61
CA LYS A 29 5.95 16.87 -12.94
C LYS A 29 5.40 15.50 -13.29
N ARG A 30 6.30 14.55 -13.47
CA ARG A 30 5.94 13.12 -13.43
C ARG A 30 5.87 12.70 -11.96
N TYR A 31 4.74 12.16 -11.52
CA TYR A 31 4.53 11.78 -10.12
C TYR A 31 4.01 10.35 -9.94
N LEU A 32 4.32 9.78 -8.78
CA LEU A 32 3.67 8.60 -8.22
C LEU A 32 3.13 8.98 -6.84
N VAL A 33 1.81 9.00 -6.69
CA VAL A 33 1.14 9.31 -5.42
C VAL A 33 0.46 8.06 -4.91
N VAL A 34 0.69 7.72 -3.63
CA VAL A 34 0.00 6.63 -2.95
C VAL A 34 -0.99 7.23 -1.97
N LEU A 35 -2.27 6.91 -2.15
CA LEU A 35 -3.36 7.32 -1.27
C LEU A 35 -3.85 6.11 -0.50
N ASP A 36 -3.51 6.06 0.77
CA ASP A 36 -3.91 4.96 1.65
C ASP A 36 -5.20 5.25 2.41
N GLY A 37 -6.02 4.21 2.58
CA GLY A 37 -7.24 4.25 3.38
C GLY A 37 -8.39 5.07 2.79
N ILE A 38 -8.51 5.19 1.46
CA ILE A 38 -9.65 5.89 0.85
C ILE A 38 -10.92 5.05 1.05
N PRO A 39 -11.92 5.52 1.81
CA PRO A 39 -13.06 4.71 2.20
C PRO A 39 -14.17 4.68 1.14
N SER A 40 -14.14 5.56 0.13
CA SER A 40 -15.19 5.62 -0.86
C SER A 40 -14.75 6.24 -2.17
N LEU A 41 -15.43 5.85 -3.25
CA LEU A 41 -15.25 6.44 -4.58
C LEU A 41 -15.59 7.94 -4.58
N GLN A 42 -16.63 8.34 -3.84
CA GLN A 42 -17.05 9.75 -3.77
C GLN A 42 -15.96 10.64 -3.17
N LEU A 43 -15.19 10.14 -2.20
CA LEU A 43 -14.07 10.90 -1.65
C LEU A 43 -12.97 11.08 -2.71
N TRP A 44 -12.66 10.02 -3.45
CA TRP A 44 -11.68 10.10 -4.53
C TRP A 44 -12.09 11.10 -5.61
N GLU A 45 -13.35 11.06 -6.09
CA GLU A 45 -13.84 11.99 -7.10
C GLU A 45 -13.75 13.47 -6.67
N LYS A 46 -13.87 13.75 -5.37
CA LYS A 46 -13.71 15.12 -4.82
C LYS A 46 -12.28 15.64 -4.89
N VAL A 47 -11.27 14.77 -4.80
CA VAL A 47 -9.86 15.16 -4.73
C VAL A 47 -9.10 14.91 -6.03
N ARG A 48 -9.60 14.03 -6.89
CA ARG A 48 -8.94 13.62 -8.15
C ARG A 48 -8.54 14.80 -9.02
N SER A 49 -9.38 15.83 -9.10
CA SER A 49 -9.12 17.02 -9.93
C SER A 49 -7.86 17.80 -9.51
N ALA A 50 -7.34 17.58 -8.30
CA ALA A 50 -6.08 18.17 -7.86
C ALA A 50 -4.83 17.51 -8.48
N PHE A 51 -5.01 16.37 -9.15
CA PHE A 51 -3.94 15.58 -9.77
C PHE A 51 -4.07 15.64 -11.30
N PRO A 52 -3.37 16.58 -11.97
CA PRO A 52 -3.46 16.72 -13.41
C PRO A 52 -2.86 15.51 -14.13
N ASP A 53 -3.58 14.96 -15.11
CA ASP A 53 -3.06 13.91 -16.00
C ASP A 53 -2.58 14.54 -17.31
N THR A 54 -1.28 14.79 -17.39
CA THR A 54 -0.62 15.33 -18.58
C THR A 54 -0.06 14.24 -19.49
N LEU A 55 -0.50 12.98 -19.32
CA LEU A 55 -0.06 11.81 -20.08
C LEU A 55 1.46 11.57 -20.03
N ASN A 56 2.14 12.13 -19.04
CA ASN A 56 3.60 12.06 -18.86
C ASN A 56 4.06 10.83 -18.07
N GLY A 57 3.20 9.82 -17.93
CA GLY A 57 3.48 8.62 -17.14
C GLY A 57 3.27 8.78 -15.64
N SER A 58 2.54 9.82 -15.20
CA SER A 58 2.11 9.96 -13.81
C SER A 58 1.12 8.87 -13.40
N ARG A 59 1.16 8.47 -12.12
CA ARG A 59 0.35 7.36 -11.59
C ARG A 59 -0.14 7.68 -10.17
N ILE A 60 -1.32 7.16 -9.86
CA ILE A 60 -1.93 7.26 -8.54
C ILE A 60 -2.29 5.84 -8.13
N LEU A 61 -1.74 5.38 -7.02
CA LEU A 61 -2.07 4.10 -6.40
C LEU A 61 -2.99 4.38 -5.22
N ILE A 62 -4.18 3.78 -5.22
CA ILE A 62 -5.14 3.93 -4.14
C ILE A 62 -5.27 2.58 -3.45
N THR A 63 -5.07 2.55 -2.13
CA THR A 63 -5.39 1.40 -1.29
C THR A 63 -6.68 1.70 -0.51
N THR A 64 -7.60 0.74 -0.51
CA THR A 64 -8.91 0.85 0.12
C THR A 64 -9.30 -0.47 0.76
N THR A 65 -10.07 -0.40 1.84
CA THR A 65 -10.57 -1.58 2.58
C THR A 65 -11.91 -2.07 2.05
N LEU A 66 -12.56 -1.32 1.15
CA LEU A 66 -13.84 -1.68 0.57
C LEU A 66 -13.64 -2.09 -0.88
N ILE A 67 -14.38 -3.11 -1.30
CA ILE A 67 -14.58 -3.36 -2.72
C ILE A 67 -15.39 -2.17 -3.23
N LEU A 68 -14.69 -1.19 -3.78
CA LEU A 68 -15.35 -0.16 -4.55
C LEU A 68 -15.92 -0.86 -5.78
N ASP A 69 -17.20 -0.65 -6.08
CA ASP A 69 -17.74 -0.98 -7.40
C ASP A 69 -17.13 0.04 -8.36
N VAL A 70 -15.88 -0.23 -8.71
CA VAL A 70 -15.00 0.69 -9.40
C VAL A 70 -15.52 0.78 -10.83
N PRO A 71 -16.07 1.92 -11.28
CA PRO A 71 -16.45 2.06 -12.68
C PRO A 71 -15.23 1.75 -13.55
N ALA A 72 -15.43 1.23 -14.76
CA ALA A 72 -14.36 0.95 -15.76
C ALA A 72 -13.41 2.14 -16.06
N ARG A 73 -13.71 3.31 -15.50
CA ARG A 73 -12.93 4.55 -15.49
C ARG A 73 -11.62 4.46 -14.70
N PHE A 74 -11.42 3.44 -13.86
CA PHE A 74 -10.11 3.17 -13.25
C PHE A 74 -9.41 2.13 -14.11
N ALA A 75 -8.26 2.52 -14.64
CA ALA A 75 -7.59 1.71 -15.65
C ALA A 75 -7.14 0.33 -15.12
N TYR A 76 -6.91 0.18 -13.81
CA TYR A 76 -6.46 -1.07 -13.20
C TYR A 76 -6.90 -1.19 -11.73
N THR A 77 -7.65 -2.25 -11.41
CA THR A 77 -7.98 -2.65 -10.04
C THR A 77 -7.21 -3.92 -9.71
N TYR A 78 -6.54 -3.95 -8.56
CA TYR A 78 -5.87 -5.14 -8.04
C TYR A 78 -6.49 -5.54 -6.71
N SER A 79 -7.19 -6.67 -6.69
CA SER A 79 -7.68 -7.26 -5.45
C SER A 79 -6.54 -8.03 -4.79
N LEU A 80 -6.15 -7.62 -3.58
CA LEU A 80 -5.11 -8.32 -2.82
C LEU A 80 -5.62 -9.73 -2.46
N PRO A 81 -4.95 -10.79 -2.93
CA PRO A 81 -5.35 -12.14 -2.58
C PRO A 81 -5.13 -12.39 -1.09
N LEU A 82 -5.96 -13.26 -0.50
CA LEU A 82 -5.69 -13.80 0.83
C LEU A 82 -4.44 -14.67 0.78
N LEU A 83 -3.65 -14.62 1.85
CA LEU A 83 -2.56 -15.55 2.05
C LEU A 83 -3.10 -16.96 2.24
N ASN A 84 -2.43 -17.93 1.67
CA ASN A 84 -2.73 -19.33 1.95
C ASN A 84 -2.25 -19.72 3.36
N LYS A 85 -2.51 -20.96 3.77
CA LYS A 85 -2.19 -21.44 5.13
C LYS A 85 -0.69 -21.38 5.43
N ASP A 86 0.15 -21.79 4.49
CA ASP A 86 1.59 -21.86 4.68
C ASP A 86 2.21 -20.45 4.70
N GLU A 87 1.77 -19.56 3.80
CA GLU A 87 2.15 -18.15 3.79
C GLU A 87 1.72 -17.42 5.07
N SER A 88 0.48 -17.69 5.53
CA SER A 88 -0.04 -17.12 6.78
C SER A 88 0.76 -17.61 7.99
N TRP A 89 1.12 -18.91 8.01
CA TRP A 89 1.93 -19.50 9.07
C TRP A 89 3.33 -18.93 9.10
N GLU A 90 3.97 -18.79 7.93
CA GLU A 90 5.29 -18.16 7.80
C GLU A 90 5.26 -16.70 8.24
N LEU A 91 4.25 -15.93 7.83
CA LEU A 91 4.09 -14.54 8.23
C LEU A 91 3.88 -14.41 9.74
N PHE A 92 3.04 -15.26 10.33
CA PHE A 92 2.83 -15.32 11.77
C PHE A 92 4.15 -15.60 12.49
N HIS A 93 4.88 -16.62 12.04
CA HIS A 93 6.15 -17.00 12.65
C HIS A 93 7.18 -15.86 12.58
N LYS A 94 7.30 -15.19 11.42
CA LYS A 94 8.17 -14.01 11.24
C LYS A 94 7.79 -12.84 12.16
N LYS A 95 6.50 -12.60 12.37
CA LYS A 95 6.02 -11.50 13.22
C LYS A 95 6.22 -11.76 14.70
N VAL A 96 5.98 -13.00 15.15
CA VAL A 96 6.03 -13.38 16.56
C VAL A 96 7.45 -13.72 17.01
N PHE A 97 8.19 -14.49 16.22
CA PHE A 97 9.50 -15.03 16.61
C PHE A 97 10.69 -14.29 15.98
N ARG A 98 10.60 -12.95 15.84
CA ARG A 98 11.58 -12.05 15.17
C ARG A 98 13.07 -12.40 15.38
N GLY A 99 13.60 -13.37 14.64
CA GLY A 99 15.02 -13.78 14.70
C GLY A 99 15.33 -15.16 15.28
N GLY A 100 14.35 -16.02 15.58
CA GLY A 100 14.61 -17.44 15.84
C GLY A 100 14.84 -18.20 14.53
N GLU A 101 16.08 -18.25 14.05
CA GLU A 101 16.48 -19.09 12.92
C GLU A 101 15.99 -20.53 13.13
N MET A 102 15.22 -21.07 12.18
CA MET A 102 15.19 -22.52 12.02
C MET A 102 16.54 -22.94 11.47
N SER A 103 17.44 -23.33 12.37
CA SER A 103 18.42 -24.36 12.03
C SER A 103 17.62 -25.59 11.62
N SER A 104 17.37 -25.73 10.32
CA SER A 104 16.86 -26.96 9.75
C SER A 104 17.98 -28.00 9.83
N ARG A 105 18.12 -28.63 11.00
CA ARG A 105 18.68 -29.98 11.06
C ARG A 105 17.60 -30.93 10.57
N VAL A 106 17.37 -30.94 9.26
CA VAL A 106 16.92 -32.17 8.61
C VAL A 106 18.13 -33.10 8.65
N GLY A 107 18.29 -33.78 9.79
CA GLY A 107 19.14 -34.94 9.87
C GLY A 107 18.52 -36.02 9.00
N ASN A 108 19.16 -36.30 7.86
CA ASN A 108 19.05 -37.61 7.23
C ASN A 108 19.37 -38.66 8.30
N SER A 109 18.36 -39.30 8.87
CA SER A 109 18.55 -40.58 9.53
C SER A 109 18.19 -41.65 8.52
N ARG A 110 19.18 -42.02 7.69
CA ARG A 110 19.23 -43.36 7.14
C ARG A 110 19.65 -44.29 8.26
N GLU A 111 18.84 -45.34 8.44
CA GLU A 111 19.15 -46.65 9.02
C GLU A 111 19.64 -46.70 10.48
N THR A 112 18.82 -47.33 11.31
CA THR A 112 19.28 -48.56 11.97
C THR A 112 18.08 -49.48 12.27
N ASN A 113 18.33 -50.76 12.07
CA ASN A 113 17.38 -51.83 11.93
C ASN A 113 16.79 -52.31 13.26
N ASP A 114 15.77 -53.15 13.11
CA ASP A 114 15.46 -54.32 13.94
C ASP A 114 14.63 -54.16 15.21
N ARG A 115 13.43 -54.79 15.13
CA ARG A 115 12.81 -55.74 16.08
C ARG A 115 12.60 -55.21 17.51
N ILE A 116 11.40 -55.24 18.07
CA ILE A 116 10.65 -56.43 18.53
C ILE A 116 9.25 -55.94 18.92
N LEU A 117 8.22 -56.74 18.60
CA LEU A 117 6.83 -56.80 19.11
C LEU A 117 6.17 -55.51 19.62
#